data_AF-A0AAV5ZG86-F1
#
_entry.id   AF-A0AAV5ZG86-F1
#
_cell.length_a   1.000
_cell.length_b   1.000
_cell.length_c   1.000
_cell.angle_alpha   90.00
_cell.angle_beta   90.00
_cell.angle_gamma   90.00
#
_symmetry.space_group_name_H-M   'P 1'
#
loop_
_entity.id
_entity.type
_entity.pdbx_description
1 polymer ?
#
loop_
_entity_poly.entity_id
_entity_poly.type
_entity_poly.pdbx_seq_one_letter_code
_entity_poly.pdbx_strand_id
1 'polypeptide(L)' 'MRRLRPRPPLLDRRALGGDLPELVHNRVRMQEEHLRTIAEKFDGSVRAVIPLFDEEVRGVPMLDRAASALFEQ' A
#
# COMPACT_ATOMS: atom_id res chain seq x y z
N MET A 1 -19.71 -0.03 10.79
CA MET A 1 -18.57 0.52 10.02
C MET A 1 -17.31 -0.21 10.46
N ARG A 2 -16.76 -1.07 9.59
CA ARG A 2 -15.56 -1.88 9.90
C ARG A 2 -14.36 -0.93 9.93
N ARG A 3 -13.74 -0.74 11.10
CA ARG A 3 -12.48 0.01 11.22
C ARG A 3 -11.46 -0.66 10.30
N LEU A 4 -11.07 0.02 9.23
CA LEU A 4 -9.97 -0.41 8.36
C LEU A 4 -8.72 -0.46 9.23
N ARG A 5 -8.25 -1.67 9.54
CA ARG A 5 -6.91 -1.81 10.11
C ARG A 5 -5.94 -1.53 8.96
N PRO A 6 -5.05 -0.53 9.06
CA PRO A 6 -4.05 -0.32 8.02
C PRO A 6 -3.18 -1.57 7.93
N ARG A 7 -3.20 -2.23 6.77
CA ARG A 7 -2.17 -3.21 6.42
C ARG A 7 -0.83 -2.48 6.25
N PRO A 8 0.31 -3.14 6.52
CA PRO A 8 1.64 -2.53 6.39
C PRO A 8 1.89 -2.05 4.95
N PRO A 9 2.89 -1.18 4.74
CA PRO A 9 2.95 -0.22 3.61
C PRO A 9 3.09 -0.87 2.23
N LEU A 10 3.17 -0.01 1.22
CA LEU A 10 3.17 -0.21 -0.24
C LEU A 10 4.07 -1.34 -0.80
N LEU A 11 4.92 -1.95 0.01
CA LEU A 11 5.66 -3.18 -0.27
C LEU A 11 5.22 -4.25 0.73
N ASP A 12 4.82 -5.43 0.25
CA ASP A 12 4.45 -6.53 1.13
C ASP A 12 5.60 -6.81 2.10
N ARG A 13 5.37 -6.58 3.41
CA ARG A 13 6.38 -6.82 4.44
C ARG A 13 6.80 -8.29 4.51
N ARG A 14 6.01 -9.21 3.96
CA ARG A 14 6.36 -10.63 3.77
C ARG A 14 7.30 -10.84 2.58
N ALA A 15 7.28 -9.97 1.58
CA ALA A 15 8.27 -9.91 0.50
C ALA A 15 9.57 -9.21 0.94
N LEU A 16 9.55 -8.44 2.03
CA LEU A 16 10.73 -7.83 2.66
C LEU A 16 11.56 -8.84 3.49
N GLY A 17 11.82 -10.03 2.94
CA GLY A 17 12.75 -11.00 3.51
C GLY A 17 14.18 -10.79 3.01
N GLY A 18 15.15 -10.71 3.93
CA GLY A 18 16.59 -10.56 3.64
C GLY A 18 17.15 -9.14 3.85
N ASP A 19 18.48 -9.01 3.72
CA ASP A 19 19.20 -7.71 3.72
C ASP A 19 18.80 -6.91 2.47
N LEU A 20 17.80 -6.06 2.60
CA LEU A 20 17.43 -5.12 1.55
C LEU A 20 18.43 -3.96 1.51
N PRO A 21 18.68 -3.35 0.34
CA PRO A 21 19.47 -2.14 0.27
C PRO A 21 18.89 -1.04 1.17
N GLU A 22 19.75 -0.27 1.84
CA GLU A 22 19.35 0.82 2.73
C GLU A 22 18.39 1.82 2.05
N LEU A 23 18.57 2.06 0.74
CA LEU A 23 17.65 2.87 -0.07
C LEU A 23 16.20 2.38 0.00
N VAL A 24 15.97 1.08 0.00
CA VAL A 24 14.62 0.48 0.08
C VAL A 24 14.04 0.73 1.46
N HIS A 25 14.81 0.54 2.52
CA HIS A 25 14.39 0.85 3.89
C HIS A 25 14.03 2.33 4.06
N ASN A 26 14.84 3.23 3.50
CA ASN A 26 14.58 4.67 3.54
C ASN A 26 13.28 5.05 2.82
N ARG A 27 12.99 4.42 1.67
CA ARG A 27 11.73 4.62 0.95
C ARG A 27 10.51 4.12 1.74
N VAL A 28 10.61 2.94 2.34
CA VAL A 28 9.52 2.39 3.18
C VAL A 28 9.23 3.32 4.34
N ARG A 29 10.27 3.77 5.05
CA ARG A 29 10.11 4.68 6.18
C ARG A 29 9.44 5.99 5.77
N MET A 30 9.89 6.63 4.69
CA MET A 30 9.28 7.86 4.17
C MET A 30 7.79 7.64 3.83
N GLN A 31 7.46 6.50 3.20
CA GLN A 31 6.08 6.17 2.87
C GLN A 31 5.22 5.95 4.11
N GLU A 32 5.74 5.26 5.15
CA GLU A 32 5.03 5.06 6.42
C GLU A 32 4.73 6.39 7.12
N GLU A 33 5.69 7.32 7.14
CA GLU A 33 5.52 8.65 7.74
C GLU A 33 4.42 9.46 7.02
N HIS A 34 4.38 9.41 5.69
CA HIS A 34 3.32 10.08 4.91
C HIS A 34 1.95 9.40 5.04
N LEU A 35 1.90 8.07 5.03
CA LEU A 35 0.65 7.32 5.22
C LEU A 35 0.03 7.62 6.59
N ARG A 36 0.84 7.75 7.63
CA ARG A 36 0.37 8.18 8.97
C ARG A 36 -0.22 9.58 8.92
N THR A 37 0.49 10.52 8.31
CA THR A 37 0.00 11.90 8.15
C THR A 37 -1.35 11.94 7.40
N ILE A 38 -1.51 11.12 6.35
CA ILE A 38 -2.77 11.02 5.60
C ILE A 38 -3.87 10.44 6.49
N ALA A 39 -3.59 9.36 7.22
CA ALA A 39 -4.57 8.74 8.10
C ALA A 39 -5.05 9.71 9.20
N GLU A 40 -4.15 10.51 9.76
CA GLU A 40 -4.49 11.53 10.77
C GLU A 40 -5.31 12.69 10.19
N LYS A 41 -4.93 13.21 9.02
CA LYS A 41 -5.58 14.38 8.41
C LYS A 41 -6.91 14.06 7.72
N PHE A 42 -7.06 12.83 7.24
CA PHE A 42 -8.21 12.39 6.46
C PHE A 42 -8.92 11.20 7.13
N ASP A 43 -8.88 11.13 8.46
CA ASP A 43 -9.55 10.08 9.22
C ASP A 43 -11.02 9.93 8.78
N GLY A 44 -11.45 8.68 8.58
CA GLY A 44 -12.76 8.35 8.04
C GLY A 44 -12.99 8.64 6.54
N SER A 45 -12.07 9.32 5.84
CA SER A 45 -12.18 9.63 4.40
C SER A 45 -11.29 8.75 3.51
N VAL A 46 -10.24 8.15 4.07
CA VAL A 46 -9.37 7.19 3.35
C VAL A 46 -10.17 5.93 3.01
N ARG A 47 -10.21 5.58 1.71
CA ARG A 47 -10.98 4.42 1.22
C ARG A 47 -10.16 3.14 1.10
N ALA A 48 -8.90 3.25 0.74
CA ALA A 48 -8.01 2.12 0.54
C ALA A 48 -6.54 2.57 0.52
N VAL A 49 -5.65 1.62 0.80
CA VAL A 49 -4.22 1.70 0.44
C VAL A 49 -3.98 0.66 -0.65
N ILE A 50 -3.50 1.10 -1.81
CA ILE A 50 -3.23 0.23 -2.97
C ILE A 50 -1.75 -0.13 -2.97
N PRO A 51 -1.36 -1.41 -3.14
CA PRO A 51 0.04 -1.81 -3.16
C PRO A 51 0.74 -1.33 -4.44
N LEU A 52 2.08 -1.32 -4.40
CA LEU A 52 2.86 -1.25 -5.63
C LEU A 52 2.80 -2.61 -6.34
N PHE A 53 2.48 -2.61 -7.63
CA PHE A 53 2.49 -3.82 -8.46
C PHE A 53 3.87 -4.04 -9.10
N ASP A 54 4.23 -5.31 -9.32
CA ASP A 54 5.49 -5.69 -9.98
C ASP A 54 5.49 -5.37 -11.48
N GLU A 55 4.31 -5.33 -12.09
CA GLU A 55 4.09 -5.07 -13.51
C GLU A 55 3.20 -3.84 -13.73
N GLU A 56 3.29 -3.26 -14.93
CA GLU A 56 2.46 -2.12 -15.33
C GLU A 56 0.97 -2.50 -15.31
N VAL A 57 0.12 -1.60 -14.80
CA VAL A 57 -1.33 -1.80 -14.83
C VAL A 57 -1.86 -1.55 -16.23
N ARG A 58 -1.79 -2.57 -17.09
CA ARG A 58 -2.25 -2.52 -18.48
C ARG A 58 -3.11 -3.72 -18.86
N GLY A 59 -4.19 -3.44 -19.57
CA GLY A 59 -5.15 -4.45 -20.03
C GLY A 59 -6.14 -4.85 -18.95
N VAL A 60 -7.25 -5.47 -19.38
CA VAL A 60 -8.37 -5.83 -18.50
C VAL A 60 -7.95 -6.69 -17.31
N PRO A 61 -7.07 -7.71 -17.44
CA PRO A 61 -6.69 -8.54 -16.30
C PRO A 61 -5.98 -7.77 -15.17
N MET A 62 -5.12 -6.80 -15.51
CA MET A 62 -4.43 -5.98 -14.50
C MET A 62 -5.35 -4.95 -13.87
N LEU A 63 -6.29 -4.40 -14.65
CA LEU A 63 -7.32 -3.50 -14.12
C LEU A 63 -8.21 -4.22 -13.10
N ASP A 64 -8.54 -5.48 -13.34
CA ASP A 64 -9.32 -6.30 -12.41
C ASP A 64 -8.57 -6.50 -11.08
N ARG A 65 -7.28 -6.87 -11.14
CA ARG A 65 -6.44 -6.96 -9.93
C ARG A 65 -6.35 -5.65 -9.15
N ALA A 66 -6.21 -4.53 -9.85
CA ALA A 66 -6.18 -3.21 -9.22
C ALA A 66 -7.53 -2.83 -8.59
N ALA A 67 -8.64 -3.20 -9.23
CA ALA A 67 -9.99 -3.00 -8.69
C ALA A 67 -10.21 -3.85 -7.42
N SER A 68 -9.82 -5.13 -7.42
CA SER A 68 -9.90 -5.98 -6.24
C SER A 68 -9.07 -5.41 -5.08
N ALA A 69 -7.86 -4.91 -5.36
CA ALA A 69 -7.04 -4.24 -4.34
C ALA A 69 -7.72 -2.98 -3.76
N LEU A 70 -8.55 -2.28 -4.54
CA LEU A 70 -9.26 -1.08 -4.11
C LEU A 70 -10.55 -1.38 -3.33
N PHE A 71 -11.33 -2.37 -3.76
CA PHE A 71 -12.71 -2.55 -3.29
C PHE A 71 -12.93 -3.77 -2.37
N GLU A 72 -12.06 -4.78 -2.41
CA GLU A 72 -12.29 -6.08 -1.73
C GLU A 72 -11.52 -6.24 -0.40
N GLN A 73 -11.18 -5.12 0.28
CA GLN A 73 -10.41 -5.11 1.54
C GLN A 73 -11.21 -5.51 2.80
#